data_AF-A0A9D4VTV5-F1
#
_entry.id   AF-A0A9D4VTV5-F1
#
_cell.length_a   1.000
_cell.length_b   1.000
_cell.length_c   1.000
_cell.angle_alpha   90.00
_cell.angle_beta   90.00
_cell.angle_gamma   90.00
#
_symmetry.space_group_name_H-M   'P 1'
#
loop_
_entity.id
_entity.type
_entity.pdbx_description
1 polymer ?
#
loop_
_entity_poly.entity_id
_entity_poly.type
_entity_poly.pdbx_seq_one_letter_code
_entity_poly.pdbx_strand_id
1 'polypeptide(L)'
;MKIGDLKGLFGLLMVNMQMLRAKLKIFDVSYGHGTANTALVYHHQKLLALSEGDKPYAIKILEDGDLQTLGMLDYDKRLGHNFTAHPKVDPFTGEAILK
;
A
#
# COMPACT_ATOMS: atom_id res chain seq x y z
N MET A 1 8.30 -7.88 4.24
CA MET A 1 9.73 -8.23 4.04
C MET A 1 10.31 -7.22 3.06
N LYS A 2 11.41 -6.54 3.40
CA LYS A 2 12.04 -5.59 2.48
C LYS A 2 12.82 -6.37 1.42
N ILE A 3 12.44 -6.21 0.16
CA ILE A 3 13.05 -6.96 -0.95
C ILE A 3 14.55 -6.64 -1.08
N GLY A 4 14.96 -5.40 -0.82
CA GLY A 4 16.36 -4.96 -0.89
C GLY A 4 17.31 -5.64 0.10
N ASP A 5 16.78 -6.28 1.15
CA ASP A 5 17.59 -6.96 2.17
C ASP A 5 17.90 -8.43 1.79
N LEU A 6 17.29 -8.95 0.71
CA LEU A 6 17.44 -10.33 0.25
C LEU A 6 18.74 -10.49 -0.54
N LYS A 7 19.66 -11.32 -0.04
CA LYS A 7 20.96 -11.56 -0.69
C LYS A 7 21.27 -13.05 -0.79
N GLY A 8 21.60 -13.50 -2.01
CA GLY A 8 22.07 -14.85 -2.29
C GLY A 8 21.14 -15.96 -1.79
N LEU A 9 21.73 -17.09 -1.41
CA LEU A 9 20.99 -18.27 -0.94
C LEU A 9 20.18 -18.00 0.34
N PHE A 10 20.69 -17.15 1.22
CA PHE A 10 19.99 -16.77 2.44
C PHE A 10 18.73 -15.95 2.14
N GLY A 11 18.76 -15.07 1.13
CA GLY A 11 17.58 -14.38 0.63
C GLY A 11 16.52 -15.35 0.13
N LEU A 12 16.92 -16.38 -0.64
CA LEU A 12 16.00 -17.42 -1.10
C LEU A 12 15.38 -18.22 0.06
N LEU A 13 16.17 -18.55 1.09
CA LEU A 13 15.67 -19.20 2.30
C LEU A 13 14.63 -18.33 3.01
N MET A 14 14.89 -17.03 3.16
CA MET A 14 13.97 -16.08 3.80
C MET A 14 12.64 -15.98 3.06
N VAL A 15 12.67 -15.96 1.72
CA VAL A 15 11.46 -15.98 0.89
C VAL A 15 10.65 -17.25 1.14
N ASN A 16 11.29 -18.43 1.13
CA ASN A 16 10.61 -19.70 1.37
C ASN A 16 10.00 -19.77 2.78
N MET A 17 10.72 -19.29 3.79
CA MET A 17 10.20 -19.19 5.16
C MET A 17 8.99 -18.25 5.26
N GLN A 18 9.02 -17.10 4.57
CA GLN A 18 7.88 -16.19 4.54
C GLN A 18 6.65 -16.82 3.86
N MET A 19 6.85 -17.52 2.73
CA MET A 19 5.77 -18.25 2.07
C MET A 19 5.19 -19.35 2.95
N LEU A 20 6.04 -20.09 3.69
CA LEU A 20 5.60 -21.11 4.62
C LEU A 20 4.76 -20.50 5.75
N ARG A 21 5.21 -19.38 6.35
CA ARG A 21 4.45 -18.67 7.40
C ARG A 21 3.09 -18.18 6.91
N ALA A 22 3.00 -17.70 5.67
CA ALA A 22 1.72 -17.32 5.06
C ALA A 22 0.79 -18.54 4.88
N LYS A 23 1.31 -19.67 4.35
CA LYS A 23 0.52 -20.91 4.19
C LYS A 23 0.04 -21.49 5.52
N LEU A 24 0.87 -21.39 6.57
CA LEU A 24 0.52 -21.80 7.92
C LEU A 24 -0.39 -20.78 8.65
N LYS A 25 -0.83 -19.71 7.98
CA LYS A 25 -1.67 -18.63 8.54
C LYS A 25 -1.07 -17.97 9.79
N ILE A 26 0.26 -18.02 9.93
CA ILE A 26 1.00 -17.28 10.97
C ILE A 26 1.00 -15.78 10.63
N PHE A 27 0.95 -15.47 9.33
CA PHE A 27 0.75 -14.11 8.83
C PHE A 27 -0.44 -14.06 7.91
N ASP A 28 -1.26 -13.03 8.09
CA ASP A 28 -2.29 -12.66 7.15
C ASP A 28 -1.68 -11.76 6.06
N VAL A 29 -1.75 -12.21 4.82
CA VAL A 29 -1.26 -11.48 3.64
C VAL A 29 -2.40 -10.92 2.79
N SER A 30 -3.66 -11.12 3.21
CA SER A 30 -4.84 -10.67 2.45
C SER A 30 -5.06 -9.16 2.53
N TYR A 31 -4.46 -8.50 3.53
CA TYR A 31 -4.55 -7.05 3.77
C TYR A 31 -3.42 -6.24 3.10
N GLY A 32 -2.73 -6.83 2.11
CA GLY A 32 -1.59 -6.18 1.47
C GLY A 32 -0.27 -6.44 2.20
N HIS A 33 0.83 -6.03 1.58
CA HIS A 33 2.19 -6.26 2.08
C HIS A 33 3.10 -5.03 1.95
N GLY A 34 2.55 -3.90 1.52
CA GLY A 34 3.23 -2.64 1.36
C GLY A 34 3.31 -1.86 2.67
N THR A 35 4.22 -0.89 2.68
CA THR A 35 4.52 -0.07 3.86
C THR A 35 3.96 1.35 3.76
N ALA A 36 3.23 1.68 2.69
CA ALA A 36 2.62 2.98 2.43
C ALA A 36 3.57 4.18 2.61
N ASN A 37 4.85 4.03 2.23
CA ASN A 37 5.93 4.98 2.55
C ASN A 37 6.59 5.62 1.33
N THR A 38 6.00 5.49 0.13
CA THR A 38 6.60 5.98 -1.10
C THR A 38 6.14 7.41 -1.43
N ALA A 39 4.85 7.69 -1.29
CA ALA A 39 4.30 9.00 -1.61
C ALA A 39 2.98 9.27 -0.86
N LEU A 40 2.59 10.54 -0.84
CA LEU A 40 1.29 11.02 -0.37
C LEU A 40 0.55 11.72 -1.50
N VAL A 41 -0.77 11.51 -1.59
CA VAL A 41 -1.64 12.28 -2.49
C VAL A 41 -2.93 12.65 -1.78
N TYR A 42 -3.42 13.86 -2.03
CA TYR A 42 -4.74 14.28 -1.57
C TYR A 42 -5.72 14.23 -2.74
N HIS A 43 -6.71 13.34 -2.67
CA HIS A 43 -7.68 13.13 -3.73
C HIS A 43 -9.05 12.79 -3.14
N HIS A 44 -10.11 13.39 -3.69
CA HIS A 44 -11.50 13.18 -3.25
C HIS A 44 -11.69 13.29 -1.71
N GLN A 45 -11.14 14.35 -1.12
CA GLN A 45 -11.20 14.64 0.32
C GLN A 45 -10.52 13.60 1.23
N LYS A 46 -9.62 12.79 0.68
CA LYS A 46 -8.85 11.80 1.42
C LYS A 46 -7.36 12.04 1.21
N LEU A 47 -6.60 12.04 2.30
CA LEU A 47 -5.15 11.94 2.24
C LEU A 47 -4.80 10.44 2.12
N LEU A 48 -4.04 10.09 1.09
CA LEU A 48 -3.68 8.72 0.78
C LEU A 48 -2.17 8.52 0.90
N ALA A 49 -1.76 7.48 1.61
CA ALA A 49 -0.39 7.00 1.66
C ALA A 49 -0.19 5.80 0.75
N LEU A 50 0.85 5.87 -0.08
CA LEU A 50 1.01 5.00 -1.25
C LEU A 50 2.28 4.17 -1.18
N SER A 51 2.22 2.98 -1.77
CA SER A 51 3.36 2.09 -2.01
C SER A 51 3.12 1.34 -3.32
N GLU A 52 4.11 1.33 -4.21
CA GLU A 52 4.01 0.82 -5.60
C GLU A 52 3.43 -0.62 -5.71
N GLY A 53 3.62 -1.42 -4.67
CA GLY A 53 3.23 -2.82 -4.63
C GLY A 53 1.97 -3.11 -3.82
N ASP A 54 1.18 -2.10 -3.42
CA ASP A 54 0.03 -2.30 -2.53
C ASP A 54 -1.12 -1.32 -2.80
N LYS A 55 -2.23 -1.52 -2.11
CA LYS A 55 -3.37 -0.61 -2.08
C LYS A 55 -3.06 0.64 -1.25
N PRO A 56 -3.72 1.78 -1.52
CA PRO A 56 -3.51 3.01 -0.78
C PRO A 56 -4.11 2.92 0.63
N TYR A 57 -3.47 3.57 1.60
CA TYR A 57 -3.99 3.72 2.96
C TYR A 57 -4.56 5.12 3.16
N ALA A 58 -5.79 5.21 3.65
CA ALA A 58 -6.41 6.48 4.00
C ALA A 58 -5.91 6.99 5.35
N ILE A 59 -5.57 8.27 5.38
CA ILE A 59 -5.14 9.00 6.56
C ILE A 59 -6.10 10.17 6.77
N LYS A 60 -6.48 10.39 8.02
CA LYS A 60 -7.22 11.58 8.47
C LYS A 60 -6.27 12.50 9.24
N ILE A 61 -6.32 13.78 8.92
CA ILE A 61 -5.69 14.83 9.72
C ILE A 61 -6.71 15.25 10.78
N LEU A 62 -6.33 15.17 12.05
CA LEU A 62 -7.15 15.58 13.19
C LEU A 62 -7.06 17.10 13.39
N GLU A 63 -7.98 17.66 14.19
CA GLU A 63 -8.06 19.11 14.42
C GLU A 63 -6.81 19.68 15.12
N ASP A 64 -6.11 18.85 15.89
CA ASP A 64 -4.84 19.16 16.56
C ASP A 64 -3.60 18.97 15.66
N GLY A 65 -3.80 18.53 14.41
CA GLY A 65 -2.74 18.27 13.44
C GLY A 65 -2.17 16.85 13.48
N ASP A 66 -2.66 15.97 14.37
CA ASP A 66 -2.22 14.57 14.41
C ASP A 66 -2.78 13.77 13.21
N LEU A 67 -2.19 12.61 12.94
CA LEU A 67 -2.52 11.75 11.81
C LEU A 67 -3.09 10.42 12.28
N GLN A 68 -4.34 10.14 11.89
CA GLN A 68 -4.98 8.85 12.15
C GLN A 68 -5.06 8.02 10.87
N THR A 69 -4.51 6.81 10.88
CA THR A 69 -4.75 5.82 9.81
C THR A 69 -6.18 5.30 9.90
N LEU A 70 -6.98 5.52 8.84
CA LEU A 70 -8.34 5.00 8.74
C LEU A 70 -8.38 3.55 8.23
N GLY A 71 -7.39 3.16 7.44
CA GLY A 71 -7.23 1.80 6.92
C GLY A 71 -6.92 1.77 5.43
N MET A 72 -6.82 0.55 4.90
CA MET A 72 -6.59 0.30 3.47
C MET A 72 -7.86 0.59 2.66
N LEU A 73 -7.72 1.25 1.51
CA LEU A 73 -8.82 1.50 0.58
C LEU A 73 -8.77 0.52 -0.59
N ASP A 74 -9.87 -0.19 -0.80
CA ASP A 74 -10.07 -1.09 -1.94
C ASP A 74 -11.24 -0.65 -2.86
N TYR A 75 -11.82 0.52 -2.60
CA TYR A 75 -12.94 1.12 -3.34
C TYR A 75 -14.11 0.15 -3.53
N ASP A 76 -14.63 -0.42 -2.44
CA ASP A 76 -15.70 -1.44 -2.47
C ASP A 76 -15.31 -2.65 -3.33
N LYS A 77 -14.06 -3.11 -3.14
CA LYS A 77 -13.44 -4.20 -3.92
C LYS A 77 -13.29 -3.95 -5.43
N ARG A 78 -13.52 -2.71 -5.90
CA ARG A 78 -13.29 -2.35 -7.31
C ARG A 78 -11.80 -2.27 -7.65
N LEU A 79 -10.95 -1.99 -6.66
CA LEU A 79 -9.50 -1.98 -6.83
C LEU A 79 -8.92 -3.37 -6.60
N GLY A 80 -8.84 -4.14 -7.70
CA GLY A 80 -8.27 -5.49 -7.73
C GLY A 80 -6.76 -5.58 -7.99
N HIS A 81 -6.10 -4.45 -8.24
CA HIS A 81 -4.67 -4.36 -8.57
C HIS A 81 -3.95 -3.37 -7.64
N ASN A 82 -2.62 -3.34 -7.73
CA ASN A 82 -1.79 -2.41 -6.97
C ASN A 82 -2.05 -0.96 -7.42
N PHE A 83 -1.90 -0.02 -6.51
CA PHE A 83 -2.07 1.40 -6.79
C PHE A 83 -0.68 2.05 -6.90
N THR A 84 -0.38 2.67 -8.04
CA THR A 84 0.92 3.33 -8.23
C THR A 84 1.19 4.38 -7.14
N ALA A 85 2.45 4.50 -6.71
CA ALA A 85 2.84 5.55 -5.78
C ALA A 85 2.86 6.94 -6.42
N HIS A 86 2.75 7.05 -7.75
CA HIS A 86 2.83 8.31 -8.45
C HIS A 86 1.58 8.54 -9.34
N PRO A 87 0.37 8.54 -8.75
CA PRO A 87 -0.85 8.79 -9.50
C PRO A 87 -0.82 10.22 -10.04
N LYS A 88 -1.36 10.40 -11.26
CA LYS A 88 -1.51 11.73 -11.85
C LYS A 88 -2.98 12.10 -11.85
N VAL A 89 -3.30 13.27 -11.29
CA VAL A 89 -4.66 13.81 -11.29
C VAL A 89 -4.82 14.73 -12.49
N ASP A 90 -5.82 14.47 -13.32
CA ASP A 90 -6.19 15.35 -14.43
C ASP A 90 -6.76 16.67 -13.86
N PRO A 91 -6.21 17.84 -14.22
CA PRO A 91 -6.67 19.12 -13.70
C PRO A 91 -8.05 19.55 -14.22
N PHE A 92 -8.52 18.99 -15.34
CA PHE A 92 -9.81 19.34 -15.95
C PHE A 92 -10.95 18.45 -15.43
N THR A 93 -10.69 17.14 -15.24
CA THR A 93 -11.71 16.19 -14.80
C THR A 93 -11.63 15.85 -13.31
N GLY A 94 -10.46 16.02 -12.69
CA GLY A 94 -10.19 15.58 -11.32
C GLY A 94 -9.97 14.06 -11.19
N GLU A 95 -9.95 13.32 -12.29
CA GLU A 95 -9.74 11.87 -12.28
C GLU A 95 -8.28 11.53 -11.99
N ALA A 96 -8.06 10.51 -11.15
CA ALA A 96 -6.73 9.98 -10.86
C ALA A 96 -6.40 8.83 -11.81
N ILE A 97 -5.34 9.00 -12.59
CA ILE A 97 -4.83 7.98 -13.51
C ILE A 97 -3.84 7.10 -12.74
N LEU A 98 -4.15 5.80 -12.69
CA LEU A 98 -3.30 4.75 -12.15
C LEU A 98 -2.53 4.11 -13.31
N LYS A 99 -1.21 4.04 -13.20
CA LYS A 99 -0.34 3.39 -14.19
C LYS A 99 0.13 2.04 -13.71
#